data_AF-A0A957QC72-F1
#
_entry.id   AF-A0A957QC72-F1
#
_cell.length_a   1.000
_cell.length_b   1.000
_cell.length_c   1.000
_cell.angle_alpha   90.00
_cell.angle_beta   90.00
_cell.angle_gamma   90.00
#
_symmetry.space_group_name_H-M   'P 1'
#
loop_
_entity.id
_entity.type
_entity.pdbx_description
1 polymer ?
#
loop_
_entity_poly.entity_id
_entity_poly.type
_entity_poly.pdbx_seq_one_letter_code
_entity_poly.pdbx_strand_id
1 'polypeptide(L)'
;MAQKIGLAMAFFLLMLTLSACAPAVGDAVLHMTRPEDGNPQRFHAVEFDVRSDANVDNTFDPAQMDLQVAYTAPSGAQMSVPAFWYQAYDASTLQPQGEPRWKARFTPTESGEWRAQVIRDGDPVGEALAFTVDESDHLGFVRIDSRNPRYFAFDSGAPYFPIGLNIGWSNGDVLADYERWFDRLSENGGNVARVWMASWSFGIEWNDTGLGNYTNRMKQAWLLDQVFAMAEARGITIMLTLINHGAFSTSVNPEWEQNPYNAALGGPCAVPYEFVTNEAAKEMFKRRLRYIAARWGYSTNLLAWEWWNEVNWVGLVDRDLGPWTEEMTAYIQQFDPYDHLVTTSYADGTRTGIWEIGALDFAQQHDYTGLNPLDTFPLSYERIARTAGNKPIVFGELGFSSGDDENLAGLESIQLHNGLWAAPFTGYASTAMHWWWDNFVDPQDQWRHYKGISTFLQGEDLALLRPRSGSASPGDVDVLVLGDDDHQLLWVRNRAYDVPAANDAYNAAILQAIRSNTTMTSWTYEPDPLTDVQITLTDLPAGEYQVKWFDPQAAEWLSEETVTAADGMVTLMMPTISKDMAAKLRRAR
;
A
#
# COMPACT_ATOMS: atom_id res chain seq x y z
N MET A 1 -41.08 57.31 -52.54
CA MET A 1 -41.39 58.37 -51.56
C MET A 1 -41.16 57.76 -50.19
N ALA A 2 -39.97 57.90 -49.60
CA ALA A 2 -39.55 59.01 -48.72
C ALA A 2 -40.46 59.07 -47.46
N GLN A 3 -40.02 59.03 -46.20
CA GLN A 3 -38.69 59.10 -45.55
C GLN A 3 -38.91 58.94 -44.02
N LYS A 4 -37.82 58.70 -43.25
CA LYS A 4 -37.62 58.75 -41.76
C LYS A 4 -37.82 57.41 -41.03
N ILE A 5 -36.80 56.61 -40.68
CA ILE A 5 -35.64 56.78 -39.77
C ILE A 5 -36.04 57.06 -38.30
N GLY A 6 -35.80 56.06 -37.44
CA GLY A 6 -35.89 56.14 -35.98
C GLY A 6 -35.62 54.79 -35.29
N LEU A 7 -34.34 54.46 -35.14
CA LEU A 7 -33.68 53.66 -34.09
C LEU A 7 -34.54 52.76 -33.16
N ALA A 8 -34.31 51.43 -33.17
CA ALA A 8 -34.47 50.57 -31.99
C ALA A 8 -33.53 49.35 -32.09
N MET A 9 -32.56 49.31 -31.19
CA MET A 9 -31.53 48.29 -31.01
C MET A 9 -32.10 46.94 -30.58
N ALA A 10 -31.34 45.90 -30.92
CA ALA A 10 -31.56 44.49 -30.60
C ALA A 10 -31.76 44.21 -29.10
N PHE A 11 -32.80 43.44 -28.78
CA PHE A 11 -32.94 42.72 -27.51
C PHE A 11 -32.23 41.38 -27.66
N PHE A 12 -30.98 41.29 -27.20
CA PHE A 12 -30.33 40.02 -26.87
C PHE A 12 -30.51 39.83 -25.37
N LEU A 13 -31.32 38.84 -24.98
CA LEU A 13 -31.59 38.51 -23.59
C LEU A 13 -30.36 37.77 -23.04
N LEU A 14 -29.49 38.48 -22.33
CA LEU A 14 -28.41 37.90 -21.54
C LEU A 14 -29.04 37.40 -20.22
N MET A 15 -29.25 36.09 -20.09
CA MET A 15 -29.47 35.48 -18.78
C MET A 15 -28.15 35.53 -18.01
N LEU A 16 -27.96 36.60 -17.24
CA LEU A 16 -27.01 36.64 -16.14
C LEU A 16 -27.53 35.70 -15.05
N THR A 17 -26.94 34.52 -14.93
CA THR A 17 -26.95 33.77 -13.69
C THR A 17 -26.25 34.60 -12.63
N LEU A 18 -27.02 35.19 -11.72
CA LEU A 18 -26.52 35.72 -10.46
C LEU A 18 -25.97 34.53 -9.66
N SER A 19 -24.68 34.21 -9.82
CA SER A 19 -23.93 33.58 -8.73
C SER A 19 -23.99 34.54 -7.57
N ALA A 20 -24.67 34.15 -6.49
CA ALA A 20 -24.51 34.80 -5.22
C ALA A 20 -23.02 34.67 -4.84
N CYS A 21 -22.25 35.75 -4.99
CA CYS A 21 -20.98 35.87 -4.29
C CYS A 21 -21.31 35.74 -2.80
N ALA A 22 -20.81 34.67 -2.18
CA ALA A 22 -20.66 34.65 -0.73
C ALA A 22 -19.91 35.92 -0.31
N PRO A 23 -20.23 36.51 0.85
CA PRO A 23 -19.47 37.66 1.33
C PRO A 23 -18.00 37.25 1.42
N ALA A 24 -17.12 38.01 0.77
CA ALA A 24 -15.69 37.89 0.99
C ALA A 24 -15.46 37.97 2.50
N VAL A 25 -14.96 36.88 3.08
CA VAL A 25 -14.55 36.84 4.48
C VAL A 25 -13.37 37.81 4.56
N GLY A 26 -13.66 39.05 4.97
CA GLY A 26 -12.69 40.15 4.99
C GLY A 26 -11.42 39.80 5.76
N ASP A 27 -10.30 40.38 5.33
CA ASP A 27 -8.94 40.39 5.91
C ASP A 27 -8.75 39.53 7.17
N ALA A 28 -8.90 38.21 7.02
CA ALA A 28 -8.62 37.30 8.12
C ALA A 28 -7.14 37.44 8.46
N VAL A 29 -6.82 37.69 9.74
CA VAL A 29 -5.43 37.77 10.17
C VAL A 29 -4.87 36.35 10.16
N LEU A 30 -4.16 36.03 9.08
CA LEU A 30 -3.50 34.75 8.91
C LEU A 30 -2.06 34.84 9.42
N HIS A 31 -1.77 34.06 10.46
CA HIS A 31 -0.42 33.95 11.01
C HIS A 31 0.03 32.49 10.96
N MET A 32 1.09 32.23 10.19
CA MET A 32 1.69 30.91 10.07
C MET A 32 2.90 30.78 10.99
N THR A 33 2.98 29.68 11.73
CA THR A 33 4.13 29.33 12.57
C THR A 33 4.56 27.90 12.32
N ARG A 34 5.85 27.64 12.46
CA ARG A 34 6.36 26.28 12.64
C ARG A 34 6.52 26.02 14.14
N PRO A 35 5.82 25.03 14.71
CA PRO A 35 5.86 24.78 16.15
C PRO A 35 7.17 24.11 16.61
N GLU A 36 7.88 23.44 15.71
CA GLU A 36 9.14 22.76 16.02
C GLU A 36 10.36 23.69 15.93
N ASP A 37 11.29 23.51 16.87
CA ASP A 37 12.60 24.19 16.91
C ASP A 37 13.63 23.47 16.02
N GLY A 38 14.72 24.15 15.64
CA GLY A 38 15.81 23.57 14.83
C GLY A 38 15.54 23.59 13.32
N ASN A 39 16.49 23.17 12.48
CA ASN A 39 16.25 23.07 11.04
C ASN A 39 15.56 21.73 10.72
N PRO A 40 14.52 21.69 9.87
CA PRO A 40 14.02 20.41 9.38
C PRO A 40 15.05 19.77 8.45
N GLN A 41 14.89 18.48 8.17
CA GLN A 41 15.78 17.74 7.31
C GLN A 41 15.12 17.41 5.97
N ARG A 42 15.91 17.34 4.89
CA ARG A 42 15.42 16.90 3.57
C ARG A 42 14.72 15.55 3.69
N PHE A 43 13.56 15.41 3.05
CA PHE A 43 12.67 14.24 3.10
C PHE A 43 12.08 13.90 4.49
N HIS A 44 12.19 14.78 5.47
CA HIS A 44 11.45 14.67 6.74
C HIS A 44 10.30 15.67 6.77
N ALA A 45 9.20 15.28 7.40
CA ALA A 45 8.01 16.11 7.49
C ALA A 45 8.26 17.41 8.25
N VAL A 46 7.56 18.46 7.83
CA VAL A 46 7.51 19.77 8.46
C VAL A 46 6.04 20.15 8.62
N GLU A 47 5.65 20.47 9.85
CA GLU A 47 4.28 20.88 10.16
C GLU A 47 4.22 22.39 10.43
N PHE A 48 3.17 23.03 9.92
CA PHE A 48 2.88 24.45 10.13
C PHE A 48 1.49 24.59 10.74
N ASP A 49 1.37 25.48 11.71
CA ASP A 49 0.09 25.96 12.23
C ASP A 49 -0.30 27.23 11.48
N VAL A 50 -1.53 27.27 10.95
CA VAL A 50 -2.10 28.48 10.32
C VAL A 50 -3.23 28.98 11.21
N ARG A 51 -3.01 30.11 11.88
CA ARG A 51 -4.06 30.76 12.67
C ARG A 51 -4.90 31.62 11.76
N SER A 52 -6.22 31.47 11.85
CA SER A 52 -7.21 32.28 11.14
C SER A 52 -8.29 32.69 12.14
N ASP A 53 -8.75 33.94 12.08
CA ASP A 53 -9.92 34.44 12.78
C ASP A 53 -11.21 34.35 11.95
N ALA A 54 -11.12 33.81 10.73
CA ALA A 54 -12.28 33.50 9.89
C ALA A 54 -13.22 32.50 10.58
N ASN A 55 -14.50 32.84 10.66
CA ASN A 55 -15.56 31.95 11.13
C ASN A 55 -16.40 31.47 9.95
N VAL A 56 -16.47 30.16 9.73
CA VAL A 56 -17.21 29.51 8.64
C VAL A 56 -18.04 28.37 9.20
N ASP A 57 -19.16 28.05 8.56
CA ASP A 57 -20.06 26.99 9.03
C ASP A 57 -19.46 25.60 8.84
N ASN A 58 -18.73 25.41 7.74
CA ASN A 58 -18.02 24.16 7.45
C ASN A 58 -16.58 24.44 7.02
N THR A 59 -15.63 24.19 7.91
CA THR A 59 -14.19 24.33 7.65
C THR A 59 -13.65 23.32 6.65
N PHE A 60 -14.41 22.26 6.32
CA PHE A 60 -13.99 21.25 5.34
C PHE A 60 -14.50 21.57 3.92
N ASP A 61 -15.38 22.56 3.76
CA ASP A 61 -15.86 22.98 2.44
C ASP A 61 -14.92 24.04 1.83
N PRO A 62 -14.17 23.72 0.75
CA PRO A 62 -13.30 24.68 0.11
C PRO A 62 -14.06 25.88 -0.49
N ALA A 63 -15.37 25.78 -0.73
CA ALA A 63 -16.17 26.94 -1.16
C ALA A 63 -16.41 27.96 -0.02
N GLN A 64 -16.20 27.56 1.24
CA GLN A 64 -16.29 28.46 2.40
C GLN A 64 -14.90 28.88 2.88
N MET A 65 -13.93 27.96 2.85
CA MET A 65 -12.55 28.24 3.27
C MET A 65 -11.55 27.37 2.50
N ASP A 66 -10.88 27.97 1.51
CA ASP A 66 -9.75 27.35 0.79
C ASP A 66 -8.43 28.00 1.21
N LEU A 67 -7.72 27.31 2.11
CA LEU A 67 -6.34 27.65 2.48
C LEU A 67 -5.38 26.64 1.86
N GLN A 68 -4.33 27.18 1.22
CA GLN A 68 -3.17 26.44 0.77
C GLN A 68 -1.89 27.08 1.33
N VAL A 69 -0.79 26.35 1.29
CA VAL A 69 0.54 26.88 1.59
C VAL A 69 1.44 26.59 0.40
N ALA A 70 1.93 27.67 -0.22
CA ALA A 70 2.90 27.61 -1.29
C ALA A 70 4.33 27.63 -0.71
N TYR A 71 5.15 26.68 -1.11
CA TYR A 71 6.55 26.55 -0.74
C TYR A 71 7.43 26.85 -1.94
N THR A 72 8.44 27.70 -1.74
CA THR A 72 9.48 27.98 -2.73
C THR A 72 10.79 27.35 -2.26
N ALA A 73 11.33 26.45 -3.08
CA ALA A 73 12.59 25.76 -2.87
C ALA A 73 13.80 26.68 -3.09
N PRO A 74 15.00 26.29 -2.60
CA PRO A 74 16.25 26.98 -2.91
C PRO A 74 16.53 27.09 -4.42
N SER A 75 16.14 26.07 -5.20
CA SER A 75 16.21 26.10 -6.67
C SER A 75 15.24 27.08 -7.34
N GLY A 76 14.24 27.58 -6.60
CA GLY A 76 13.12 28.36 -7.11
C GLY A 76 11.91 27.52 -7.54
N ALA A 77 11.98 26.17 -7.44
CA ALA A 77 10.84 25.31 -7.66
C ALA A 77 9.70 25.65 -6.67
N GLN A 78 8.46 25.56 -7.13
CA GLN A 78 7.27 25.85 -6.31
C GLN A 78 6.43 24.59 -6.12
N MET A 79 5.95 24.42 -4.90
CA MET A 79 5.01 23.38 -4.50
C MET A 79 3.86 24.02 -3.73
N SER A 80 2.65 23.49 -3.84
CA SER A 80 1.52 23.95 -3.03
C SER A 80 0.86 22.73 -2.40
N VAL A 81 0.53 22.82 -1.12
CA VAL A 81 -0.28 21.82 -0.44
C VAL A 81 -1.48 22.50 0.22
N PRO A 82 -2.65 21.86 0.27
CA PRO A 82 -3.75 22.41 1.03
C PRO A 82 -3.45 22.40 2.53
N ALA A 83 -3.89 23.43 3.24
CA ALA A 83 -4.06 23.34 4.67
C ALA A 83 -5.33 22.52 4.99
N PHE A 84 -5.36 21.91 6.17
CA PHE A 84 -6.47 21.09 6.65
C PHE A 84 -6.83 21.43 8.09
N TRP A 85 -8.12 21.30 8.42
CA TRP A 85 -8.61 21.47 9.78
C TRP A 85 -8.24 20.27 10.66
N TYR A 86 -7.75 20.53 11.86
CA TYR A 86 -7.16 19.53 12.76
C TYR A 86 -7.63 19.71 14.21
N GLN A 87 -7.89 18.59 14.87
CA GLN A 87 -8.12 18.49 16.32
C GLN A 87 -7.12 17.48 16.89
N ALA A 88 -6.35 17.90 17.91
CA ALA A 88 -5.52 16.98 18.69
C ALA A 88 -6.38 16.18 19.68
N TYR A 89 -5.91 15.00 20.04
CA TYR A 89 -6.53 14.15 21.05
C TYR A 89 -5.48 13.69 22.06
N ASP A 90 -5.90 13.47 23.30
CA ASP A 90 -5.08 12.82 24.32
C ASP A 90 -4.99 11.32 24.00
N ALA A 91 -3.77 10.78 23.87
CA ALA A 91 -3.55 9.40 23.45
C ALA A 91 -4.13 8.35 24.41
N SER A 92 -4.28 8.68 25.70
CA SER A 92 -4.76 7.73 26.72
C SER A 92 -6.29 7.69 26.84
N THR A 93 -6.95 8.83 26.66
CA THR A 93 -8.40 8.97 26.85
C THR A 93 -9.17 9.14 25.55
N LEU A 94 -8.47 9.41 24.45
CA LEU A 94 -9.00 9.77 23.14
C LEU A 94 -10.04 10.91 23.20
N GLN A 95 -9.86 11.82 24.16
CA GLN A 95 -10.65 13.05 24.26
C GLN A 95 -9.94 14.19 23.52
N PRO A 96 -10.69 15.13 22.91
CA PRO A 96 -10.11 16.31 22.28
C PRO A 96 -9.20 17.08 23.24
N GLN A 97 -8.02 17.46 22.76
CA GLN A 97 -7.01 18.21 23.51
C GLN A 97 -6.74 19.57 22.83
N GLY A 98 -7.01 20.66 23.56
CA GLY A 98 -6.85 22.02 23.06
C GLY A 98 -7.82 22.38 21.93
N GLU A 99 -7.72 23.62 21.45
CA GLU A 99 -8.59 24.14 20.39
C GLU A 99 -8.21 23.56 19.01
N PRO A 100 -9.19 23.24 18.15
CA PRO A 100 -8.91 22.86 16.77
C PRO A 100 -8.35 24.04 15.95
N ARG A 101 -7.55 23.72 14.94
CA ARG A 101 -6.76 24.71 14.18
C ARG A 101 -6.49 24.23 12.75
N TRP A 102 -6.08 25.14 11.86
CA TRP A 102 -5.55 24.76 10.55
C TRP A 102 -4.10 24.33 10.67
N LYS A 103 -3.76 23.25 9.97
CA LYS A 103 -2.40 22.76 9.79
C LYS A 103 -2.06 22.63 8.32
N ALA A 104 -0.78 22.72 7.99
CA ALA A 104 -0.24 22.29 6.73
C ALA A 104 0.97 21.38 6.99
N ARG A 105 1.07 20.28 6.26
CA ARG A 105 2.22 19.36 6.34
C ARG A 105 2.94 19.34 5.00
N PHE A 106 4.26 19.36 5.06
CA PHE A 106 5.12 19.51 3.90
C PHE A 106 6.43 18.75 4.10
N THR A 107 7.01 18.23 3.03
CA THR A 107 8.26 17.46 3.06
C THR A 107 9.24 18.05 2.06
N PRO A 108 10.28 18.79 2.50
CA PRO A 108 11.23 19.42 1.59
C PRO A 108 12.07 18.39 0.84
N THR A 109 12.20 18.56 -0.46
CA THR A 109 12.99 17.66 -1.34
C THR A 109 14.39 18.20 -1.65
N GLU A 110 14.73 19.38 -1.14
CA GLU A 110 16.03 20.05 -1.29
C GLU A 110 16.49 20.59 0.07
N SER A 111 17.79 20.54 0.33
CA SER A 111 18.40 21.28 1.44
C SER A 111 18.66 22.74 1.05
N GLY A 112 18.64 23.65 2.03
CA GLY A 112 18.85 25.08 1.83
C GLY A 112 17.70 25.94 2.34
N GLU A 113 17.65 27.20 1.90
CA GLU A 113 16.64 28.17 2.33
C GLU A 113 15.31 27.99 1.57
N TRP A 114 14.25 27.73 2.31
CA TRP A 114 12.88 27.62 1.83
C TRP A 114 12.04 28.81 2.30
N ARG A 115 10.99 29.12 1.53
CA ARG A 115 9.98 30.11 1.89
C ARG A 115 8.59 29.52 1.78
N ALA A 116 7.80 29.60 2.86
CA ALA A 116 6.39 29.21 2.89
C ALA A 116 5.49 30.47 2.90
N GLN A 117 4.42 30.46 2.12
CA GLN A 117 3.45 31.54 2.00
C GLN A 117 2.03 30.96 2.00
N VAL A 118 1.17 31.45 2.90
CA VAL A 118 -0.25 31.08 2.86
C VAL A 118 -0.90 31.71 1.64
N ILE A 119 -1.67 30.90 0.92
CA ILE A 119 -2.49 31.29 -0.23
C ILE A 119 -3.95 31.10 0.15
N ARG A 120 -4.78 32.10 -0.13
CA ARG A 120 -6.22 32.07 0.07
C ARG A 120 -6.90 32.55 -1.20
N ASP A 121 -7.83 31.76 -1.72
CA ASP A 121 -8.61 32.10 -2.92
C ASP A 121 -7.71 32.48 -4.13
N GLY A 122 -6.50 31.92 -4.18
CA GLY A 122 -5.48 32.19 -5.22
C GLY A 122 -4.48 33.30 -4.90
N ASP A 123 -4.71 34.10 -3.86
CA ASP A 123 -3.86 35.25 -3.52
C ASP A 123 -2.98 34.97 -2.27
N PRO A 124 -1.72 35.44 -2.25
CA PRO A 124 -0.88 35.35 -1.07
C PRO A 124 -1.38 36.26 0.05
N VAL A 125 -1.48 35.70 1.26
CA VAL A 125 -2.02 36.37 2.45
C VAL A 125 -1.10 36.20 3.66
N GLY A 126 -0.98 37.22 4.49
CA GLY A 126 -0.06 37.23 5.64
C GLY A 126 1.41 37.31 5.25
N GLU A 127 2.30 37.21 6.25
CA GLU A 127 3.75 37.22 6.02
C GLU A 127 4.25 35.83 5.61
N ALA A 128 5.22 35.80 4.70
CA ALA A 128 5.92 34.57 4.37
C ALA A 128 6.89 34.18 5.48
N LEU A 129 6.99 32.88 5.73
CA LEU A 129 7.92 32.31 6.69
C LEU A 129 9.13 31.73 5.95
N ALA A 130 10.33 32.21 6.27
CA ALA A 130 11.57 31.61 5.80
C ALA A 130 12.08 30.56 6.81
N PHE A 131 12.64 29.46 6.31
CA PHE A 131 13.27 28.42 7.14
C PHE A 131 14.39 27.72 6.36
N THR A 132 15.36 27.14 7.06
CA THR A 132 16.47 26.42 6.43
C THR A 132 16.29 24.92 6.64
N VAL A 133 16.46 24.15 5.57
CA VAL A 133 16.42 22.68 5.57
C VAL A 133 17.84 22.13 5.51
N ASP A 134 18.17 21.26 6.45
CA ASP A 134 19.45 20.56 6.50
C ASP A 134 19.44 19.32 5.58
N GLU A 135 20.62 18.88 5.16
CA GLU A 135 20.76 17.61 4.44
C GLU A 135 20.43 16.41 5.33
N SER A 136 20.07 15.30 4.68
CA SER A 136 19.79 14.02 5.33
C SER A 136 20.22 12.84 4.46
N ASP A 137 20.37 11.67 5.11
CA ASP A 137 20.61 10.38 4.47
C ASP A 137 19.28 9.65 4.13
N HIS A 138 18.13 10.33 4.25
CA HIS A 138 16.83 9.74 3.95
C HIS A 138 16.74 9.40 2.46
N LEU A 139 16.22 8.21 2.14
CA LEU A 139 16.24 7.66 0.77
C LEU A 139 15.25 8.35 -0.19
N GLY A 140 14.26 9.04 0.36
CA GLY A 140 13.22 9.78 -0.35
C GLY A 140 11.92 8.97 -0.44
N PHE A 141 11.08 9.31 -1.42
CA PHE A 141 9.83 8.60 -1.67
C PHE A 141 10.06 7.33 -2.49
N VAL A 142 9.15 6.37 -2.42
CA VAL A 142 9.16 5.17 -3.28
C VAL A 142 8.58 5.51 -4.65
N ARG A 143 9.26 5.05 -5.71
CA ARG A 143 8.95 5.24 -7.12
C ARG A 143 8.95 3.93 -7.88
N ILE A 144 8.41 3.96 -9.09
CA ILE A 144 8.71 2.93 -10.11
C ILE A 144 10.21 2.98 -10.43
N ASP A 145 10.87 1.83 -10.42
CA ASP A 145 12.30 1.75 -10.74
C ASP A 145 12.53 2.08 -12.22
N SER A 146 13.31 3.14 -12.46
CA SER A 146 13.64 3.60 -13.81
C SER A 146 14.47 2.62 -14.65
N ARG A 147 15.19 1.69 -14.01
CA ARG A 147 16.02 0.65 -14.65
C ARG A 147 15.17 -0.55 -15.06
N ASN A 148 14.18 -0.90 -14.24
CA ASN A 148 13.21 -1.94 -14.51
C ASN A 148 11.82 -1.55 -13.97
N PRO A 149 10.91 -1.05 -14.83
CA PRO A 149 9.61 -0.55 -14.41
C PRO A 149 8.68 -1.59 -13.77
N ARG A 150 9.08 -2.86 -13.69
CA ARG A 150 8.37 -3.92 -12.97
C ARG A 150 8.63 -3.92 -11.47
N TYR A 151 9.52 -3.06 -10.97
CA TYR A 151 9.94 -3.00 -9.57
C TYR A 151 9.90 -1.57 -9.04
N PHE A 152 10.24 -1.42 -7.76
CA PHE A 152 10.28 -0.14 -7.06
C PHE A 152 11.69 0.23 -6.61
N ALA A 153 11.93 1.53 -6.48
CA ALA A 153 13.14 2.10 -5.91
C ALA A 153 12.80 3.39 -5.18
N PHE A 154 13.64 3.81 -4.23
CA PHE A 154 13.52 5.14 -3.64
C PHE A 154 14.01 6.23 -4.61
N ASP A 155 13.67 7.50 -4.37
CA ASP A 155 14.18 8.65 -5.14
C ASP A 155 15.72 8.69 -5.22
N SER A 156 16.42 8.21 -4.19
CA SER A 156 17.87 8.05 -4.16
C SER A 156 18.42 7.01 -5.16
N GLY A 157 17.55 6.19 -5.77
CA GLY A 157 17.89 5.06 -6.62
C GLY A 157 18.15 3.75 -5.86
N ALA A 158 18.06 3.75 -4.53
CA ALA A 158 18.17 2.54 -3.73
C ALA A 158 16.99 1.58 -4.03
N PRO A 159 17.23 0.28 -4.22
CA PRO A 159 16.16 -0.68 -4.52
C PRO A 159 15.18 -0.79 -3.35
N TYR A 160 13.89 -0.93 -3.66
CA TYR A 160 12.84 -1.16 -2.67
C TYR A 160 12.01 -2.37 -3.07
N PHE A 161 12.04 -3.41 -2.24
CA PHE A 161 11.19 -4.59 -2.39
C PHE A 161 10.22 -4.66 -1.19
N PRO A 162 8.91 -4.44 -1.40
CA PRO A 162 7.89 -4.57 -0.37
C PRO A 162 7.80 -6.00 0.20
N ILE A 163 8.03 -6.12 1.50
CA ILE A 163 7.85 -7.34 2.31
C ILE A 163 6.89 -6.98 3.44
N GLY A 164 5.69 -7.55 3.43
CA GLY A 164 4.69 -7.15 4.40
C GLY A 164 3.36 -7.85 4.23
N LEU A 165 2.32 -7.27 4.83
CA LEU A 165 0.99 -7.84 4.97
C LEU A 165 -0.09 -6.75 5.10
N ASN A 166 -1.34 -7.18 5.13
CA ASN A 166 -2.44 -6.31 5.50
C ASN A 166 -2.42 -6.06 7.01
N ILE A 167 -2.56 -4.80 7.43
CA ILE A 167 -2.82 -4.40 8.81
C ILE A 167 -3.97 -3.41 8.70
N GLY A 168 -5.17 -3.94 8.43
CA GLY A 168 -6.28 -3.15 7.93
C GLY A 168 -6.86 -2.21 8.99
N TRP A 169 -7.05 -2.70 10.21
CA TRP A 169 -7.66 -1.98 11.34
C TRP A 169 -7.40 -2.70 12.67
N SER A 170 -7.79 -2.07 13.78
CA SER A 170 -7.81 -2.67 15.12
C SER A 170 -9.25 -2.84 15.63
N ASN A 171 -9.49 -3.96 16.31
CA ASN A 171 -10.72 -4.26 17.05
C ASN A 171 -10.60 -3.93 18.56
N GLY A 172 -9.45 -3.40 18.99
CA GLY A 172 -9.08 -3.15 20.38
C GLY A 172 -8.59 -1.72 20.60
N ASP A 173 -7.41 -1.60 21.21
CA ASP A 173 -6.75 -0.31 21.38
C ASP A 173 -5.91 -0.03 20.13
N VAL A 174 -6.40 0.90 19.30
CA VAL A 174 -5.78 1.25 18.01
C VAL A 174 -4.30 1.62 18.17
N LEU A 175 -3.94 2.39 19.20
CA LEU A 175 -2.55 2.84 19.33
C LEU A 175 -1.66 1.68 19.78
N ALA A 176 -2.07 0.93 20.80
CA ALA A 176 -1.30 -0.20 21.32
C ALA A 176 -1.20 -1.36 20.33
N ASP A 177 -2.24 -1.61 19.54
CA ASP A 177 -2.24 -2.66 18.52
C ASP A 177 -1.29 -2.31 17.37
N TYR A 178 -1.38 -1.10 16.82
CA TYR A 178 -0.49 -0.70 15.73
C TYR A 178 0.98 -0.57 16.18
N GLU A 179 1.24 -0.10 17.41
CA GLU A 179 2.59 -0.11 17.98
C GLU A 179 3.16 -1.53 17.99
N ARG A 180 2.40 -2.48 18.58
CA ARG A 180 2.78 -3.89 18.64
C ARG A 180 2.99 -4.49 17.26
N TRP A 181 2.05 -4.31 16.34
CA TRP A 181 2.12 -4.91 15.01
C TRP A 181 3.27 -4.37 14.18
N PHE A 182 3.52 -3.07 14.22
CA PHE A 182 4.64 -2.47 13.49
C PHE A 182 5.99 -2.80 14.13
N ASP A 183 6.09 -2.89 15.46
CA ASP A 183 7.29 -3.42 16.13
C ASP A 183 7.60 -4.82 15.60
N ARG A 184 6.62 -5.73 15.69
CA ARG A 184 6.80 -7.12 15.26
C ARG A 184 7.13 -7.24 13.76
N LEU A 185 6.46 -6.46 12.91
CA LEU A 185 6.73 -6.47 11.48
C LEU A 185 8.16 -6.01 11.17
N SER A 186 8.57 -4.87 11.73
CA SER A 186 9.90 -4.28 11.48
C SER A 186 11.04 -5.11 12.07
N GLU A 187 10.88 -5.69 13.27
CA GLU A 187 11.86 -6.61 13.88
C GLU A 187 12.10 -7.86 13.00
N ASN A 188 11.07 -8.27 12.26
CA ASN A 188 11.12 -9.38 11.31
C ASN A 188 11.46 -8.94 9.87
N GLY A 189 11.85 -7.69 9.66
CA GLY A 189 12.33 -7.15 8.39
C GLY A 189 11.25 -6.88 7.37
N GLY A 190 9.98 -6.83 7.79
CA GLY A 190 8.90 -6.28 6.96
C GLY A 190 8.95 -4.75 6.91
N ASN A 191 8.53 -4.19 5.79
CA ASN A 191 8.71 -2.77 5.44
C ASN A 191 7.49 -2.14 4.74
N VAL A 192 6.36 -2.85 4.67
CA VAL A 192 5.09 -2.33 4.12
C VAL A 192 3.89 -2.88 4.90
N ALA A 193 2.88 -2.03 5.11
CA ALA A 193 1.59 -2.43 5.64
C ALA A 193 0.46 -1.87 4.77
N ARG A 194 -0.53 -2.70 4.45
CA ARG A 194 -1.76 -2.25 3.76
C ARG A 194 -2.84 -1.93 4.79
N VAL A 195 -3.27 -0.66 4.84
CA VAL A 195 -4.12 -0.09 5.90
C VAL A 195 -5.40 0.48 5.31
N TRP A 196 -6.55 0.23 5.94
CA TRP A 196 -7.85 0.60 5.38
C TRP A 196 -8.47 1.84 6.03
N MET A 197 -8.96 2.78 5.21
CA MET A 197 -9.88 3.83 5.64
C MET A 197 -11.34 3.32 5.74
N ALA A 198 -11.53 2.17 6.38
CA ALA A 198 -12.84 1.54 6.54
C ALA A 198 -13.78 2.35 7.46
N SER A 199 -15.08 2.19 7.27
CA SER A 199 -16.12 2.92 8.02
C SER A 199 -16.06 2.68 9.54
N TRP A 200 -15.59 1.51 9.97
CA TRP A 200 -15.39 1.12 11.37
C TRP A 200 -14.00 1.47 11.92
N SER A 201 -13.12 2.07 11.12
CA SER A 201 -11.75 2.41 11.50
C SER A 201 -11.39 3.84 11.07
N PHE A 202 -10.43 4.02 10.14
CA PHE A 202 -9.90 5.34 9.76
C PHE A 202 -10.75 6.13 8.77
N GLY A 203 -11.93 5.63 8.39
CA GLY A 203 -12.87 6.34 7.51
C GLY A 203 -13.33 7.67 8.11
N ILE A 204 -13.13 8.76 7.36
CA ILE A 204 -13.49 10.14 7.75
C ILE A 204 -14.93 10.53 7.36
N GLU A 205 -15.60 9.71 6.54
CA GLU A 205 -17.01 9.86 6.15
C GLU A 205 -17.78 8.59 6.48
N TRP A 206 -18.92 8.75 7.16
CA TRP A 206 -19.94 7.70 7.35
C TRP A 206 -21.27 8.32 7.84
N ASN A 207 -22.22 7.50 8.29
CA ASN A 207 -23.56 7.94 8.72
C ASN A 207 -23.60 8.89 9.93
N ASP A 208 -22.59 8.90 10.78
CA ASP A 208 -22.50 9.72 11.98
C ASP A 208 -21.96 11.14 11.71
N THR A 209 -21.40 11.39 10.53
CA THR A 209 -20.88 12.71 10.12
C THR A 209 -21.41 13.21 8.77
N GLY A 210 -21.80 12.31 7.87
CA GLY A 210 -22.26 12.65 6.51
C GLY A 210 -21.12 12.90 5.51
N LEU A 211 -21.45 13.53 4.39
CA LEU A 211 -20.51 13.88 3.32
C LEU A 211 -19.93 15.29 3.53
N GLY A 212 -18.62 15.45 3.30
CA GLY A 212 -17.98 16.77 3.24
C GLY A 212 -17.90 17.54 4.56
N ASN A 213 -18.21 16.92 5.71
CA ASN A 213 -17.96 17.46 7.05
C ASN A 213 -17.42 16.35 7.95
N TYR A 214 -16.17 16.48 8.38
CA TYR A 214 -15.44 15.42 9.09
C TYR A 214 -15.37 15.65 10.60
N THR A 215 -16.12 16.62 11.14
CA THR A 215 -16.04 17.04 12.55
C THR A 215 -16.19 15.86 13.51
N ASN A 216 -17.18 15.00 13.30
CA ASN A 216 -17.45 13.86 14.20
C ASN A 216 -16.46 12.70 14.02
N ARG A 217 -15.60 12.76 12.99
CA ARG A 217 -14.60 11.74 12.65
C ARG A 217 -13.15 12.22 12.80
N MET A 218 -12.93 13.37 13.45
CA MET A 218 -11.57 13.90 13.66
C MET A 218 -10.69 13.01 14.53
N LYS A 219 -11.29 12.20 15.41
CA LYS A 219 -10.56 11.20 16.18
C LYS A 219 -9.95 10.13 15.28
N GLN A 220 -10.71 9.62 14.30
CA GLN A 220 -10.26 8.60 13.34
C GLN A 220 -9.10 9.12 12.50
N ALA A 221 -9.21 10.36 12.00
CA ALA A 221 -8.13 10.99 11.27
C ALA A 221 -6.89 11.25 12.14
N TRP A 222 -7.07 11.62 13.42
CA TRP A 222 -5.96 11.77 14.36
C TRP A 222 -5.28 10.43 14.67
N LEU A 223 -6.04 9.35 14.84
CA LEU A 223 -5.48 8.00 15.02
C LEU A 223 -4.65 7.58 13.79
N LEU A 224 -5.12 7.86 12.58
CA LEU A 224 -4.34 7.58 11.36
C LEU A 224 -3.04 8.40 11.32
N ASP A 225 -3.02 9.65 11.79
CA ASP A 225 -1.76 10.40 11.95
C ASP A 225 -0.76 9.65 12.85
N GLN A 226 -1.24 9.05 13.96
CA GLN A 226 -0.37 8.29 14.86
C GLN A 226 0.13 7.00 14.21
N VAL A 227 -0.71 6.33 13.41
CA VAL A 227 -0.29 5.15 12.63
C VAL A 227 0.81 5.50 11.64
N PHE A 228 0.68 6.61 10.90
CA PHE A 228 1.75 7.08 10.00
C PHE A 228 3.05 7.38 10.76
N ALA A 229 2.98 8.06 11.91
CA ALA A 229 4.16 8.34 12.73
C ALA A 229 4.83 7.06 13.26
N MET A 230 4.04 6.05 13.66
CA MET A 230 4.57 4.76 14.10
C MET A 230 5.22 3.98 12.95
N ALA A 231 4.67 4.08 11.73
CA ALA A 231 5.23 3.47 10.53
C ALA A 231 6.57 4.13 10.13
N GLU A 232 6.64 5.46 10.13
CA GLU A 232 7.86 6.23 9.88
C GLU A 232 8.99 5.83 10.83
N ALA A 233 8.71 5.79 12.14
CA ALA A 233 9.69 5.41 13.16
C ALA A 233 10.28 4.01 12.97
N ARG A 234 9.65 3.16 12.15
CA ARG A 234 10.01 1.75 11.93
C ARG A 234 10.39 1.45 10.48
N GLY A 235 10.46 2.47 9.61
CA GLY A 235 10.78 2.29 8.19
C GLY A 235 9.72 1.47 7.43
N ILE A 236 8.46 1.51 7.88
CA ILE A 236 7.33 0.83 7.24
C ILE A 236 6.63 1.84 6.34
N THR A 237 6.40 1.49 5.08
CA THR A 237 5.52 2.26 4.20
C THR A 237 4.07 1.77 4.30
N ILE A 238 3.11 2.62 3.96
CA ILE A 238 1.68 2.35 4.04
C ILE A 238 1.09 2.37 2.64
N MET A 239 0.45 1.29 2.22
CA MET A 239 -0.52 1.32 1.14
C MET A 239 -1.89 1.66 1.74
N LEU A 240 -2.41 2.85 1.46
CA LEU A 240 -3.63 3.34 2.10
C LEU A 240 -4.85 3.09 1.20
N THR A 241 -5.69 2.15 1.62
CA THR A 241 -6.94 1.80 0.93
C THR A 241 -8.04 2.79 1.27
N LEU A 242 -8.50 3.57 0.29
CA LEU A 242 -9.43 4.67 0.51
C LEU A 242 -10.90 4.22 0.55
N ILE A 243 -11.24 3.16 -0.16
CA ILE A 243 -12.60 2.62 -0.24
C ILE A 243 -12.55 1.09 -0.11
N ASN A 244 -13.35 0.51 0.78
CA ASN A 244 -13.56 -0.94 0.80
C ASN A 244 -14.85 -1.31 0.01
N HIS A 245 -14.89 -2.49 -0.60
CA HIS A 245 -16.04 -2.94 -1.40
C HIS A 245 -17.38 -2.86 -0.64
N GLY A 246 -17.37 -3.18 0.67
CA GLY A 246 -18.58 -3.24 1.50
C GLY A 246 -19.38 -1.94 1.49
N ALA A 247 -18.69 -0.79 1.54
CA ALA A 247 -19.29 0.54 1.48
C ALA A 247 -20.23 0.73 0.29
N PHE A 248 -19.95 0.09 -0.85
CA PHE A 248 -20.76 0.18 -2.06
C PHE A 248 -21.32 -1.18 -2.51
N SER A 249 -21.36 -2.18 -1.63
CA SER A 249 -21.90 -3.49 -1.94
C SER A 249 -23.28 -3.68 -1.31
N THR A 250 -24.16 -4.37 -2.02
CA THR A 250 -25.48 -4.82 -1.52
C THR A 250 -25.55 -6.34 -1.33
N SER A 251 -24.45 -7.07 -1.52
CA SER A 251 -24.44 -8.53 -1.52
C SER A 251 -23.27 -9.14 -0.74
N VAL A 252 -22.06 -8.64 -0.95
CA VAL A 252 -20.83 -9.09 -0.26
C VAL A 252 -20.47 -8.07 0.82
N ASN A 253 -20.48 -8.48 2.09
CA ASN A 253 -20.23 -7.60 3.24
C ASN A 253 -20.98 -6.26 3.14
N PRO A 254 -22.32 -6.26 2.93
CA PRO A 254 -23.04 -5.08 2.49
C PRO A 254 -23.10 -3.99 3.57
N GLU A 255 -22.65 -2.79 3.22
CA GLU A 255 -22.73 -1.60 4.08
C GLU A 255 -23.52 -0.46 3.42
N TRP A 256 -24.02 -0.65 2.20
CA TRP A 256 -24.68 0.39 1.40
C TRP A 256 -25.86 1.08 2.11
N GLU A 257 -26.60 0.36 2.94
CA GLU A 257 -27.74 0.91 3.68
C GLU A 257 -27.34 1.99 4.70
N GLN A 258 -26.06 2.02 5.11
CA GLN A 258 -25.51 3.00 6.04
C GLN A 258 -24.59 4.02 5.36
N ASN A 259 -24.31 3.86 4.07
CA ASN A 259 -23.38 4.73 3.36
C ASN A 259 -24.04 6.10 3.08
N PRO A 260 -23.44 7.23 3.50
CA PRO A 260 -24.01 8.56 3.27
C PRO A 260 -24.12 8.98 1.79
N TYR A 261 -23.51 8.25 0.86
CA TYR A 261 -23.76 8.43 -0.59
C TYR A 261 -25.14 7.93 -1.04
N ASN A 262 -25.81 7.10 -0.23
CA ASN A 262 -27.12 6.54 -0.53
C ASN A 262 -28.23 7.61 -0.44
N ALA A 263 -29.03 7.74 -1.49
CA ALA A 263 -30.14 8.69 -1.58
C ALA A 263 -31.23 8.45 -0.53
N ALA A 264 -31.38 7.23 -0.01
CA ALA A 264 -32.26 6.94 1.12
C ALA A 264 -31.81 7.64 2.41
N LEU A 265 -30.53 8.00 2.52
CA LEU A 265 -29.93 8.77 3.61
C LEU A 265 -29.68 10.24 3.24
N GLY A 266 -30.17 10.70 2.08
CA GLY A 266 -29.98 12.06 1.58
C GLY A 266 -28.75 12.25 0.69
N GLY A 267 -28.03 11.18 0.34
CA GLY A 267 -26.91 11.21 -0.60
C GLY A 267 -27.34 11.32 -2.08
N PRO A 268 -26.39 11.43 -3.02
CA PRO A 268 -26.69 11.64 -4.43
C PRO A 268 -27.05 10.38 -5.22
N CYS A 269 -26.73 9.19 -4.72
CA CYS A 269 -26.80 7.93 -5.49
C CYS A 269 -27.99 7.07 -5.07
N ALA A 270 -28.83 6.69 -6.03
CA ALA A 270 -29.94 5.77 -5.80
C ALA A 270 -29.47 4.31 -5.63
N VAL A 271 -28.35 3.96 -6.26
CA VAL A 271 -27.73 2.63 -6.26
C VAL A 271 -26.21 2.76 -6.19
N PRO A 272 -25.47 1.74 -5.70
CA PRO A 272 -24.05 1.92 -5.37
C PRO A 272 -23.17 2.30 -6.56
N TYR A 273 -23.38 1.67 -7.73
CA TYR A 273 -22.56 1.89 -8.91
C TYR A 273 -22.73 3.28 -9.54
N GLU A 274 -23.74 4.07 -9.14
CA GLU A 274 -23.83 5.48 -9.52
C GLU A 274 -22.70 6.33 -8.91
N PHE A 275 -22.03 5.85 -7.85
CA PHE A 275 -20.92 6.56 -7.21
C PHE A 275 -19.83 7.00 -8.18
N VAL A 276 -19.51 6.17 -9.20
CA VAL A 276 -18.44 6.48 -10.15
C VAL A 276 -18.90 7.34 -11.34
N THR A 277 -20.21 7.55 -11.51
CA THR A 277 -20.77 8.27 -12.68
C THR A 277 -21.56 9.53 -12.31
N ASN A 278 -22.13 9.59 -11.10
CA ASN A 278 -22.92 10.72 -10.63
C ASN A 278 -22.00 11.90 -10.28
N GLU A 279 -22.18 13.04 -10.96
CA GLU A 279 -21.34 14.23 -10.77
C GLU A 279 -21.35 14.77 -9.34
N ALA A 280 -22.51 14.73 -8.65
CA ALA A 280 -22.57 15.18 -7.26
C ALA A 280 -21.82 14.22 -6.32
N ALA A 281 -21.85 12.91 -6.59
CA ALA A 281 -21.06 11.94 -5.84
C ALA A 281 -19.56 12.14 -6.05
N LYS A 282 -19.13 12.32 -7.31
CA LYS A 282 -17.73 12.62 -7.66
C LYS A 282 -17.24 13.89 -6.99
N GLU A 283 -18.03 14.96 -6.98
CA GLU A 283 -17.63 16.21 -6.32
C GLU A 283 -17.53 16.08 -4.78
N MET A 284 -18.40 15.27 -4.16
CA MET A 284 -18.24 14.96 -2.73
C MET A 284 -16.99 14.16 -2.44
N PHE A 285 -16.71 13.15 -3.27
CA PHE A 285 -15.50 12.36 -3.12
C PHE A 285 -14.24 13.19 -3.37
N LYS A 286 -14.23 14.09 -4.35
CA LYS A 286 -13.13 15.05 -4.57
C LYS A 286 -12.85 15.92 -3.35
N ARG A 287 -13.86 16.40 -2.62
CA ARG A 287 -13.63 17.14 -1.35
C ARG A 287 -12.94 16.25 -0.30
N ARG A 288 -13.35 14.98 -0.20
CA ARG A 288 -12.70 13.98 0.65
C ARG A 288 -11.24 13.76 0.25
N LEU A 289 -10.95 13.60 -1.05
CA LEU A 289 -9.59 13.42 -1.56
C LEU A 289 -8.69 14.63 -1.27
N ARG A 290 -9.20 15.86 -1.43
CA ARG A 290 -8.45 17.07 -1.09
C ARG A 290 -8.01 17.05 0.38
N TYR A 291 -8.90 16.65 1.30
CA TYR A 291 -8.57 16.57 2.72
C TYR A 291 -7.58 15.43 3.03
N ILE A 292 -7.74 14.27 2.39
CA ILE A 292 -6.82 13.12 2.52
C ILE A 292 -5.41 13.49 2.07
N ALA A 293 -5.27 14.05 0.86
CA ALA A 293 -3.98 14.47 0.32
C ALA A 293 -3.33 15.55 1.20
N ALA A 294 -4.10 16.54 1.65
CA ALA A 294 -3.60 17.59 2.55
C ALA A 294 -3.03 17.06 3.87
N ARG A 295 -3.64 16.00 4.42
CA ARG A 295 -3.30 15.49 5.75
C ARG A 295 -2.22 14.42 5.74
N TRP A 296 -2.17 13.55 4.73
CA TRP A 296 -1.25 12.41 4.67
C TRP A 296 -0.33 12.37 3.45
N GLY A 297 -0.59 13.19 2.44
CA GLY A 297 0.23 13.23 1.22
C GLY A 297 1.65 13.75 1.43
N TYR A 298 2.01 14.31 2.59
CA TYR A 298 3.39 14.70 2.87
C TYR A 298 4.33 13.51 3.13
N SER A 299 3.78 12.35 3.50
CA SER A 299 4.55 11.28 4.13
C SER A 299 5.39 10.51 3.12
N THR A 300 6.71 10.47 3.31
CA THR A 300 7.60 9.56 2.56
C THR A 300 7.32 8.08 2.84
N ASN A 301 6.60 7.79 3.93
CA ASN A 301 6.11 6.47 4.28
C ASN A 301 4.74 6.16 3.68
N LEU A 302 4.13 7.03 2.88
CA LEU A 302 3.01 6.62 2.03
C LEU A 302 3.59 5.89 0.81
N LEU A 303 3.30 4.60 0.66
CA LEU A 303 3.68 3.86 -0.54
C LEU A 303 2.77 4.22 -1.70
N ALA A 304 1.46 4.09 -1.47
CA ALA A 304 0.47 4.26 -2.52
C ALA A 304 -0.91 4.67 -2.00
N TRP A 305 -1.60 5.46 -2.80
CA TRP A 305 -3.06 5.61 -2.75
C TRP A 305 -3.71 4.42 -3.43
N GLU A 306 -4.50 3.65 -2.69
CA GLU A 306 -5.29 2.56 -3.27
C GLU A 306 -6.76 2.94 -3.31
N TRP A 307 -7.34 3.04 -4.51
CA TRP A 307 -8.72 3.47 -4.69
C TRP A 307 -9.72 2.56 -4.00
N TRP A 308 -9.66 1.27 -4.32
CA TRP A 308 -10.61 0.27 -3.84
C TRP A 308 -9.91 -0.96 -3.30
N ASN A 309 -10.46 -1.52 -2.23
CA ASN A 309 -10.39 -2.94 -1.97
C ASN A 309 -11.46 -3.68 -2.78
N GLU A 310 -11.03 -4.59 -3.66
CA GLU A 310 -11.89 -5.55 -4.37
C GLU A 310 -13.12 -4.94 -5.07
N VAL A 311 -12.89 -3.94 -5.93
CA VAL A 311 -13.95 -3.18 -6.60
C VAL A 311 -14.95 -4.04 -7.39
N ASN A 312 -14.55 -5.24 -7.83
CA ASN A 312 -15.43 -6.18 -8.54
C ASN A 312 -16.61 -6.70 -7.71
N TRP A 313 -16.63 -6.50 -6.39
CA TRP A 313 -17.79 -6.83 -5.55
C TRP A 313 -18.89 -5.75 -5.52
N VAL A 314 -18.63 -4.58 -6.12
CA VAL A 314 -19.54 -3.42 -6.13
C VAL A 314 -20.52 -3.44 -7.32
N GLY A 315 -20.39 -4.41 -8.23
CA GLY A 315 -21.20 -4.49 -9.46
C GLY A 315 -20.79 -3.44 -10.51
N LEU A 316 -19.65 -2.78 -10.32
CA LEU A 316 -19.04 -1.86 -11.27
C LEU A 316 -18.39 -2.63 -12.43
N VAL A 317 -18.36 -1.99 -13.60
CA VAL A 317 -17.67 -2.50 -14.79
C VAL A 317 -16.55 -1.56 -15.19
N ASP A 318 -15.46 -2.11 -15.75
CA ASP A 318 -14.25 -1.36 -16.12
C ASP A 318 -14.55 -0.15 -17.04
N ARG A 319 -15.58 -0.23 -17.88
CA ARG A 319 -16.02 0.88 -18.76
C ARG A 319 -16.32 2.17 -17.97
N ASP A 320 -16.95 2.02 -16.80
CA ASP A 320 -17.39 3.17 -15.99
C ASP A 320 -16.34 3.48 -14.90
N LEU A 321 -15.66 2.45 -14.37
CA LEU A 321 -14.60 2.61 -13.39
C LEU A 321 -13.36 3.31 -13.98
N GLY A 322 -12.96 2.99 -15.22
CA GLY A 322 -11.74 3.52 -15.82
C GLY A 322 -11.70 5.05 -15.92
N PRO A 323 -12.70 5.71 -16.54
CA PRO A 323 -12.77 7.16 -16.59
C PRO A 323 -12.84 7.80 -15.20
N TRP A 324 -13.52 7.17 -14.25
CA TRP A 324 -13.56 7.65 -12.86
C TRP A 324 -12.18 7.58 -12.20
N THR A 325 -11.45 6.49 -12.39
CA THR A 325 -10.08 6.33 -11.88
C THR A 325 -9.15 7.39 -12.45
N GLU A 326 -9.21 7.66 -13.76
CA GLU A 326 -8.42 8.74 -14.39
C GLU A 326 -8.79 10.11 -13.80
N GLU A 327 -10.08 10.39 -13.63
CA GLU A 327 -10.57 11.66 -13.09
C GLU A 327 -10.14 11.88 -11.63
N MET A 328 -10.29 10.86 -10.76
CA MET A 328 -9.92 10.95 -9.35
C MET A 328 -8.39 11.00 -9.17
N THR A 329 -7.64 10.29 -10.01
CA THR A 329 -6.17 10.34 -10.01
C THR A 329 -5.66 11.72 -10.40
N ALA A 330 -6.15 12.26 -11.52
CA ALA A 330 -5.80 13.62 -11.94
C ALA A 330 -6.22 14.68 -10.91
N TYR A 331 -7.27 14.41 -10.12
CA TYR A 331 -7.70 15.31 -9.06
C TYR A 331 -6.78 15.24 -7.82
N ILE A 332 -6.47 14.05 -7.30
CA ILE A 332 -5.62 13.94 -6.10
C ILE A 332 -4.20 14.43 -6.36
N GLN A 333 -3.67 14.22 -7.58
CA GLN A 333 -2.35 14.71 -8.00
C GLN A 333 -2.21 16.23 -7.98
N GLN A 334 -3.31 16.99 -7.99
CA GLN A 334 -3.26 18.46 -7.80
C GLN A 334 -2.83 18.86 -6.39
N PHE A 335 -2.99 17.95 -5.42
CA PHE A 335 -2.76 18.20 -3.99
C PHE A 335 -1.67 17.31 -3.40
N ASP A 336 -1.13 16.39 -4.20
CA ASP A 336 -0.01 15.53 -3.86
C ASP A 336 1.21 15.92 -4.72
N PRO A 337 2.01 16.92 -4.29
CA PRO A 337 3.15 17.39 -5.07
C PRO A 337 4.31 16.39 -5.12
N TYR A 338 4.17 15.24 -4.45
CA TYR A 338 5.20 14.22 -4.35
C TYR A 338 4.93 13.03 -5.26
N ASP A 339 3.83 13.00 -6.01
CA ASP A 339 3.53 11.94 -6.99
C ASP A 339 3.59 10.53 -6.38
N HIS A 340 2.87 10.31 -5.27
CA HIS A 340 2.76 8.98 -4.67
C HIS A 340 2.14 7.99 -5.66
N LEU A 341 2.53 6.72 -5.54
CA LEU A 341 2.01 5.67 -6.40
C LEU A 341 0.50 5.51 -6.23
N VAL A 342 -0.18 5.10 -7.29
CA VAL A 342 -1.63 4.92 -7.32
C VAL A 342 -1.97 3.52 -7.81
N THR A 343 -2.92 2.87 -7.13
CA THR A 343 -3.39 1.53 -7.51
C THR A 343 -4.87 1.33 -7.15
N THR A 344 -5.39 0.15 -7.42
CA THR A 344 -6.67 -0.37 -6.95
C THR A 344 -6.55 -1.89 -6.85
N SER A 345 -7.44 -2.56 -6.12
CA SER A 345 -7.46 -4.02 -6.09
C SER A 345 -8.77 -4.65 -6.55
N TYR A 346 -8.64 -5.93 -6.91
CA TYR A 346 -9.70 -6.84 -7.34
C TYR A 346 -9.51 -8.16 -6.57
N ALA A 347 -10.62 -8.82 -6.23
CA ALA A 347 -10.59 -10.17 -5.63
C ALA A 347 -9.95 -11.21 -6.58
N ASP A 348 -10.00 -10.94 -7.89
CA ASP A 348 -9.24 -11.65 -8.93
C ASP A 348 -8.77 -10.64 -9.99
N GLY A 349 -7.50 -10.22 -9.90
CA GLY A 349 -6.89 -9.26 -10.81
C GLY A 349 -6.69 -9.81 -12.22
N THR A 350 -6.85 -11.11 -12.46
CA THR A 350 -6.54 -11.74 -13.75
C THR A 350 -7.60 -11.50 -14.83
N ARG A 351 -8.75 -10.91 -14.49
CA ARG A 351 -9.93 -10.81 -15.37
C ARG A 351 -10.29 -9.39 -15.80
N THR A 352 -9.55 -8.38 -15.33
CA THR A 352 -9.85 -6.97 -15.59
C THR A 352 -8.92 -6.38 -16.64
N GLY A 353 -9.44 -5.43 -17.42
CA GLY A 353 -8.66 -4.58 -18.32
C GLY A 353 -8.17 -3.29 -17.67
N ILE A 354 -8.55 -3.01 -16.41
CA ILE A 354 -8.24 -1.76 -15.71
C ILE A 354 -6.72 -1.51 -15.61
N TRP A 355 -5.92 -2.57 -15.60
CA TRP A 355 -4.46 -2.48 -15.52
C TRP A 355 -3.81 -1.76 -16.71
N GLU A 356 -4.51 -1.64 -17.84
CA GLU A 356 -4.05 -0.88 -19.02
C GLU A 356 -4.06 0.64 -18.78
N ILE A 357 -4.84 1.12 -17.81
CA ILE A 357 -5.05 2.56 -17.57
C ILE A 357 -3.78 3.22 -17.04
N GLY A 358 -3.33 4.31 -17.69
CA GLY A 358 -2.09 5.01 -17.31
C GLY A 358 -2.10 5.63 -15.92
N ALA A 359 -3.28 5.90 -15.35
CA ALA A 359 -3.47 6.45 -14.01
C ALA A 359 -3.20 5.46 -12.86
N LEU A 360 -2.98 4.17 -13.15
CA LEU A 360 -2.57 3.18 -12.15
C LEU A 360 -1.10 2.82 -12.36
N ASP A 361 -0.26 3.00 -11.35
CA ASP A 361 1.18 2.76 -11.43
C ASP A 361 1.53 1.27 -11.36
N PHE A 362 0.75 0.48 -10.63
CA PHE A 362 0.93 -0.96 -10.51
C PHE A 362 -0.39 -1.72 -10.42
N ALA A 363 -0.36 -2.98 -10.86
CA ALA A 363 -1.49 -3.91 -10.80
C ALA A 363 -1.45 -4.72 -9.50
N GLN A 364 -2.60 -5.25 -9.09
CA GLN A 364 -2.72 -6.08 -7.89
C GLN A 364 -3.39 -7.43 -8.13
N GLN A 365 -3.00 -8.42 -7.32
CA GLN A 365 -3.62 -9.74 -7.22
C GLN A 365 -3.98 -10.08 -5.78
N HIS A 366 -5.18 -10.63 -5.59
CA HIS A 366 -5.63 -11.28 -4.34
C HIS A 366 -5.82 -12.78 -4.58
N ASP A 367 -5.45 -13.66 -3.64
CA ASP A 367 -5.67 -15.10 -3.77
C ASP A 367 -6.07 -15.72 -2.41
N TYR A 368 -7.23 -16.37 -2.41
CA TYR A 368 -7.79 -17.09 -1.27
C TYR A 368 -8.21 -18.52 -1.64
N THR A 369 -7.63 -19.07 -2.71
CA THR A 369 -8.00 -20.40 -3.22
C THR A 369 -7.43 -21.54 -2.37
N GLY A 370 -6.43 -21.25 -1.54
CA GLY A 370 -5.68 -22.26 -0.78
C GLY A 370 -4.88 -23.22 -1.64
N LEU A 371 -4.77 -22.94 -2.94
CA LEU A 371 -3.99 -23.73 -3.89
C LEU A 371 -2.50 -23.41 -3.74
N ASN A 372 -1.68 -24.36 -4.20
CA ASN A 372 -0.23 -24.26 -4.16
C ASN A 372 0.27 -23.01 -4.93
N PRO A 373 0.95 -22.05 -4.26
CA PRO A 373 1.44 -20.83 -4.91
C PRO A 373 2.34 -21.08 -6.12
N LEU A 374 3.15 -22.14 -6.12
CA LEU A 374 4.06 -22.44 -7.24
C LEU A 374 3.31 -22.87 -8.51
N ASP A 375 2.06 -23.33 -8.39
CA ASP A 375 1.21 -23.67 -9.53
C ASP A 375 0.39 -22.47 -10.01
N THR A 376 -0.15 -21.68 -9.08
CA THR A 376 -1.11 -20.60 -9.40
C THR A 376 -0.46 -19.25 -9.70
N PHE A 377 0.64 -18.92 -9.04
CA PHE A 377 1.26 -17.60 -9.15
C PHE A 377 1.79 -17.33 -10.55
N PRO A 378 2.51 -18.26 -11.24
CA PRO A 378 3.01 -18.01 -12.58
C PRO A 378 1.88 -17.76 -13.60
N LEU A 379 0.80 -18.53 -13.49
CA LEU A 379 -0.37 -18.38 -14.38
C LEU A 379 -1.08 -17.04 -14.16
N SER A 380 -1.27 -16.66 -12.90
CA SER A 380 -1.91 -15.39 -12.55
C SER A 380 -1.04 -14.21 -12.96
N TYR A 381 0.27 -14.29 -12.71
CA TYR A 381 1.24 -13.28 -13.10
C TYR A 381 1.26 -13.06 -14.61
N GLU A 382 1.37 -14.15 -15.39
CA GLU A 382 1.36 -14.05 -16.86
C GLU A 382 0.07 -13.39 -17.37
N ARG A 383 -1.07 -13.74 -16.76
CA ARG A 383 -2.36 -13.20 -17.17
C ARG A 383 -2.52 -11.71 -16.87
N ILE A 384 -2.06 -11.26 -15.69
CA ILE A 384 -2.08 -9.84 -15.32
C ILE A 384 -1.06 -9.05 -16.16
N ALA A 385 0.14 -9.61 -16.39
CA ALA A 385 1.19 -8.96 -17.16
C ALA A 385 0.76 -8.64 -18.61
N ARG A 386 -0.19 -9.41 -19.17
CA ARG A 386 -0.75 -9.14 -20.51
C ARG A 386 -1.52 -7.82 -20.60
N THR A 387 -2.14 -7.36 -19.52
CA THR A 387 -2.88 -6.07 -19.48
C THR A 387 -2.09 -4.98 -18.75
N ALA A 388 -1.35 -5.33 -17.68
CA ALA A 388 -0.51 -4.38 -16.95
C ALA A 388 0.76 -3.96 -17.72
N GLY A 389 1.17 -4.73 -18.73
CA GLY A 389 2.37 -4.45 -19.52
C GLY A 389 3.65 -4.56 -18.69
N ASN A 390 4.37 -3.44 -18.55
CA ASN A 390 5.62 -3.36 -17.78
C ASN A 390 5.44 -2.84 -16.36
N LYS A 391 4.21 -2.55 -15.93
CA LYS A 391 3.95 -2.11 -14.56
C LYS A 391 4.34 -3.20 -13.56
N PRO A 392 4.70 -2.82 -12.32
CA PRO A 392 4.83 -3.79 -11.24
C PRO A 392 3.51 -4.52 -11.02
N ILE A 393 3.60 -5.77 -10.59
CA ILE A 393 2.46 -6.55 -10.13
C ILE A 393 2.70 -6.86 -8.66
N VAL A 394 1.87 -6.29 -7.80
CA VAL A 394 1.91 -6.46 -6.35
C VAL A 394 0.89 -7.51 -5.94
N PHE A 395 1.22 -8.33 -4.96
CA PHE A 395 0.31 -9.36 -4.46
C PHE A 395 -0.30 -8.85 -3.14
N GLY A 396 -1.44 -8.17 -3.26
CA GLY A 396 -2.03 -7.33 -2.21
C GLY A 396 -2.76 -8.10 -1.11
N GLU A 397 -3.27 -9.30 -1.39
CA GLU A 397 -3.88 -10.17 -0.39
C GLU A 397 -3.59 -11.64 -0.67
N LEU A 398 -3.24 -12.39 0.37
CA LEU A 398 -3.13 -13.84 0.37
C LEU A 398 -3.78 -14.39 1.64
N GLY A 399 -4.51 -15.49 1.49
CA GLY A 399 -4.89 -16.37 2.59
C GLY A 399 -5.13 -17.78 2.08
N PHE A 400 -5.17 -18.76 2.99
CA PHE A 400 -5.62 -20.11 2.61
C PHE A 400 -7.11 -20.11 2.23
N SER A 401 -7.91 -19.30 2.92
CA SER A 401 -9.32 -19.09 2.60
C SER A 401 -9.74 -17.66 2.91
N SER A 402 -10.87 -17.22 2.34
CA SER A 402 -11.48 -15.92 2.62
C SER A 402 -12.41 -15.93 3.84
N GLY A 403 -12.48 -17.04 4.59
CA GLY A 403 -13.30 -17.17 5.79
C GLY A 403 -12.46 -17.23 7.07
N ASP A 404 -13.05 -16.81 8.19
CA ASP A 404 -12.48 -16.84 9.55
C ASP A 404 -12.44 -18.27 10.14
N ASP A 405 -12.00 -19.27 9.37
CA ASP A 405 -11.97 -20.66 9.85
C ASP A 405 -10.77 -20.88 10.81
N GLU A 406 -11.03 -20.72 12.12
CA GLU A 406 -10.07 -20.84 13.24
C GLU A 406 -9.25 -22.15 13.29
N ASN A 407 -9.56 -23.17 12.50
CA ASN A 407 -9.06 -24.55 12.65
C ASN A 407 -7.91 -24.95 11.72
N LEU A 408 -7.26 -24.02 11.02
CA LEU A 408 -6.30 -24.34 9.96
C LEU A 408 -4.88 -23.81 10.18
N ALA A 409 -4.50 -23.46 11.41
CA ALA A 409 -3.21 -22.85 11.77
C ALA A 409 -1.98 -23.47 11.05
N GLY A 410 -1.93 -24.80 10.92
CA GLY A 410 -0.85 -25.48 10.20
C GLY A 410 -0.87 -25.28 8.67
N LEU A 411 -2.05 -25.24 8.07
CA LEU A 411 -2.22 -25.05 6.62
C LEU A 411 -1.99 -23.59 6.22
N GLU A 412 -2.51 -22.65 7.02
CA GLU A 412 -2.33 -21.21 6.83
C GLU A 412 -0.84 -20.84 6.90
N SER A 413 -0.08 -21.42 7.84
CA SER A 413 1.37 -21.19 7.97
C SER A 413 2.15 -21.66 6.75
N ILE A 414 1.76 -22.79 6.14
CA ILE A 414 2.35 -23.28 4.88
C ILE A 414 2.02 -22.34 3.73
N GLN A 415 0.76 -21.89 3.62
CA GLN A 415 0.33 -20.95 2.58
C GLN A 415 1.07 -19.61 2.69
N LEU A 416 1.16 -19.04 3.91
CA LEU A 416 1.93 -17.84 4.21
C LEU A 416 3.40 -18.02 3.79
N HIS A 417 4.07 -19.07 4.26
CA HIS A 417 5.48 -19.30 3.95
C HIS A 417 5.71 -19.43 2.45
N ASN A 418 4.96 -20.31 1.78
CA ASN A 418 5.12 -20.54 0.35
C ASN A 418 4.77 -19.30 -0.47
N GLY A 419 3.79 -18.49 -0.05
CA GLY A 419 3.43 -17.24 -0.71
C GLY A 419 4.53 -16.17 -0.61
N LEU A 420 5.16 -16.03 0.55
CA LEU A 420 6.27 -15.09 0.76
C LEU A 420 7.46 -15.40 -0.16
N TRP A 421 7.78 -16.69 -0.35
CA TRP A 421 8.92 -17.12 -1.17
C TRP A 421 8.58 -17.27 -2.66
N ALA A 422 7.41 -17.79 -3.04
CA ALA A 422 7.08 -18.01 -4.46
C ALA A 422 6.86 -16.70 -5.23
N ALA A 423 6.29 -15.66 -4.58
CA ALA A 423 5.95 -14.40 -5.22
C ALA A 423 7.18 -13.70 -5.87
N PRO A 424 8.27 -13.37 -5.14
CA PRO A 424 9.44 -12.73 -5.74
C PRO A 424 10.02 -13.56 -6.89
N PHE A 425 10.12 -14.87 -6.72
CA PHE A 425 10.70 -15.77 -7.72
C PHE A 425 9.84 -15.95 -8.98
N THR A 426 8.56 -15.62 -8.90
CA THR A 426 7.64 -15.60 -10.05
C THR A 426 7.68 -14.27 -10.80
N GLY A 427 8.28 -13.23 -10.22
CA GLY A 427 8.39 -11.88 -10.80
C GLY A 427 7.44 -10.85 -10.19
N TYR A 428 6.68 -11.18 -9.15
CA TYR A 428 5.92 -10.18 -8.41
C TYR A 428 6.86 -9.16 -7.79
N ALA A 429 6.39 -7.91 -7.73
CA ALA A 429 7.13 -6.78 -7.19
C ALA A 429 6.98 -6.64 -5.67
N SER A 430 6.48 -7.68 -4.99
CA SER A 430 6.34 -7.77 -3.53
C SER A 430 6.32 -9.24 -3.12
N THR A 431 6.44 -9.51 -1.81
CA THR A 431 5.92 -10.78 -1.27
C THR A 431 4.40 -10.82 -1.36
N ALA A 432 3.81 -12.02 -1.21
CA ALA A 432 2.36 -12.14 -1.05
C ALA A 432 1.91 -11.60 0.31
N MET A 433 1.14 -10.50 0.29
CA MET A 433 0.74 -9.80 1.51
C MET A 433 -0.40 -10.53 2.19
N HIS A 434 -0.12 -11.17 3.33
CA HIS A 434 -1.14 -11.96 4.03
C HIS A 434 -2.31 -11.10 4.51
N TRP A 435 -3.52 -11.64 4.49
CA TRP A 435 -4.73 -10.94 4.93
C TRP A 435 -4.97 -11.07 6.43
N TRP A 436 -4.76 -12.25 7.00
CA TRP A 436 -5.14 -12.58 8.38
C TRP A 436 -4.17 -12.08 9.44
N TRP A 437 -3.99 -10.76 9.59
CA TRP A 437 -3.07 -10.21 10.61
C TRP A 437 -3.59 -10.36 12.03
N ASP A 438 -4.89 -10.22 12.23
CA ASP A 438 -5.56 -10.05 13.52
C ASP A 438 -6.06 -11.36 14.14
N ASN A 439 -6.29 -12.41 13.35
CA ASN A 439 -6.74 -13.73 13.82
C ASN A 439 -5.70 -14.85 13.62
N PHE A 440 -4.67 -14.62 12.79
CA PHE A 440 -3.62 -15.60 12.51
C PHE A 440 -2.20 -15.07 12.82
N VAL A 441 -1.72 -14.03 12.11
CA VAL A 441 -0.31 -13.64 12.22
C VAL A 441 0.06 -13.14 13.62
N ASP A 442 -0.67 -12.18 14.16
CA ASP A 442 -0.39 -11.63 15.49
C ASP A 442 -0.75 -12.62 16.62
N PRO A 443 -1.96 -13.21 16.68
CA PRO A 443 -2.33 -14.07 17.80
C PRO A 443 -1.55 -15.39 17.87
N GLN A 444 -1.04 -15.87 16.74
CA GLN A 444 -0.29 -17.13 16.66
C GLN A 444 1.21 -16.93 16.42
N ASP A 445 1.72 -15.70 16.58
CA ASP A 445 3.15 -15.35 16.49
C ASP A 445 3.83 -15.83 15.18
N GLN A 446 3.18 -15.60 14.04
CA GLN A 446 3.68 -16.01 12.73
C GLN A 446 4.66 -14.99 12.11
N TRP A 447 5.04 -13.95 12.86
CA TRP A 447 5.94 -12.88 12.41
C TRP A 447 7.30 -13.40 11.92
N ARG A 448 7.79 -14.51 12.47
CA ARG A 448 9.07 -15.14 12.06
C ARG A 448 9.15 -15.46 10.57
N HIS A 449 8.02 -15.69 9.89
CA HIS A 449 8.01 -16.02 8.46
C HIS A 449 8.58 -14.89 7.59
N TYR A 450 8.36 -13.63 7.99
CA TYR A 450 8.93 -12.47 7.29
C TYR A 450 10.44 -12.37 7.46
N LYS A 451 11.00 -12.86 8.59
CA LYS A 451 12.43 -12.82 8.87
C LYS A 451 13.25 -13.65 7.89
N GLY A 452 12.76 -14.83 7.52
CA GLY A 452 13.43 -15.72 6.59
C GLY A 452 13.67 -15.06 5.24
N ILE A 453 12.59 -14.59 4.60
CA ILE A 453 12.68 -13.95 3.28
C ILE A 453 13.41 -12.59 3.33
N SER A 454 13.21 -11.77 4.37
CA SER A 454 13.88 -10.48 4.49
C SER A 454 15.39 -10.63 4.68
N THR A 455 15.82 -11.59 5.51
CA THR A 455 17.25 -11.91 5.71
C THR A 455 17.87 -12.47 4.44
N PHE A 456 17.15 -13.34 3.73
CA PHE A 456 17.64 -13.90 2.47
C PHE A 456 17.76 -12.83 1.38
N LEU A 457 16.79 -11.94 1.20
CA LEU A 457 16.84 -10.88 0.18
C LEU A 457 17.72 -9.69 0.57
N GLN A 458 18.28 -9.66 1.79
CA GLN A 458 19.12 -8.56 2.24
C GLN A 458 20.30 -8.32 1.28
N GLY A 459 20.40 -7.08 0.80
CA GLY A 459 21.46 -6.63 -0.11
C GLY A 459 21.27 -7.07 -1.56
N GLU A 460 20.12 -7.65 -1.92
CA GLU A 460 19.80 -7.99 -3.30
C GLU A 460 18.96 -6.91 -3.99
N ASP A 461 19.21 -6.73 -5.28
CA ASP A 461 18.45 -5.83 -6.15
C ASP A 461 17.69 -6.67 -7.18
N LEU A 462 16.46 -7.04 -6.82
CA LEU A 462 15.63 -7.94 -7.64
C LEU A 462 15.29 -7.33 -9.00
N ALA A 463 15.35 -5.99 -9.14
CA ALA A 463 15.11 -5.31 -10.40
C ALA A 463 16.14 -5.69 -11.49
N LEU A 464 17.32 -6.17 -11.09
CA LEU A 464 18.39 -6.62 -11.99
C LEU A 464 18.35 -8.13 -12.28
N LEU A 465 17.53 -8.88 -11.55
CA LEU A 465 17.45 -10.34 -11.67
C LEU A 465 16.29 -10.74 -12.59
N ARG A 466 16.40 -11.92 -13.17
CA ARG A 466 15.37 -12.52 -14.03
C ARG A 466 15.18 -14.00 -13.71
N PRO A 467 14.00 -14.58 -13.96
CA PRO A 467 13.80 -16.01 -13.84
C PRO A 467 14.84 -16.80 -14.66
N ARG A 468 15.42 -17.82 -14.04
CA ARG A 468 16.36 -18.77 -14.65
C ARG A 468 15.85 -20.19 -14.51
N SER A 469 16.45 -21.10 -15.25
CA SER A 469 16.10 -22.52 -15.18
C SER A 469 16.97 -23.25 -14.16
N GLY A 470 16.31 -24.07 -13.35
CA GLY A 470 16.91 -25.04 -12.45
C GLY A 470 16.13 -26.34 -12.51
N SER A 471 16.82 -27.45 -12.27
CA SER A 471 16.19 -28.78 -12.20
C SER A 471 16.80 -29.57 -11.05
N ALA A 472 16.07 -30.57 -10.57
CA ALA A 472 16.49 -31.41 -9.46
C ALA A 472 16.45 -32.89 -9.82
N SER A 473 17.40 -33.67 -9.29
CA SER A 473 17.39 -35.14 -9.37
C SER A 473 18.34 -35.79 -8.35
N PRO A 474 18.02 -36.98 -7.81
CA PRO A 474 16.65 -37.46 -7.58
C PRO A 474 15.96 -36.55 -6.55
N GLY A 475 14.63 -36.64 -6.44
CA GLY A 475 13.88 -35.91 -5.41
C GLY A 475 12.68 -35.20 -5.99
N ASP A 476 11.58 -35.21 -5.24
CA ASP A 476 10.34 -34.54 -5.60
C ASP A 476 10.34 -33.13 -4.99
N VAL A 477 11.07 -32.23 -5.64
CA VAL A 477 11.24 -30.83 -5.21
C VAL A 477 10.84 -29.87 -6.31
N ASP A 478 10.41 -28.69 -5.91
CA ASP A 478 10.31 -27.53 -6.78
C ASP A 478 11.57 -26.67 -6.66
N VAL A 479 11.98 -26.10 -7.78
CA VAL A 479 13.21 -25.29 -7.89
C VAL A 479 12.86 -23.97 -8.56
N LEU A 480 12.95 -22.87 -7.82
CA LEU A 480 12.80 -21.53 -8.35
C LEU A 480 14.14 -20.80 -8.32
N VAL A 481 14.48 -20.13 -9.43
CA VAL A 481 15.77 -19.46 -9.60
C VAL A 481 15.56 -18.05 -10.14
N LEU A 482 16.14 -17.06 -9.47
CA LEU A 482 16.28 -15.69 -9.98
C LEU A 482 17.76 -15.37 -10.13
N GLY A 483 18.19 -14.78 -11.24
CA GLY A 483 19.58 -14.36 -11.33
C GLY A 483 20.00 -13.74 -12.65
N ASP A 484 21.19 -13.17 -12.63
CA ASP A 484 21.92 -12.73 -13.80
C ASP A 484 22.98 -13.78 -14.19
N ASP A 485 24.07 -13.37 -14.83
CA ASP A 485 25.13 -14.27 -15.29
C ASP A 485 26.20 -14.52 -14.22
N ASP A 486 26.35 -13.66 -13.21
CA ASP A 486 27.37 -13.79 -12.15
C ASP A 486 26.75 -14.05 -10.76
N HIS A 487 25.41 -13.95 -10.64
CA HIS A 487 24.68 -14.09 -9.40
C HIS A 487 23.33 -14.79 -9.59
N GLN A 488 23.06 -15.84 -8.79
CA GLN A 488 21.75 -16.50 -8.74
C GLN A 488 21.28 -16.69 -7.31
N LEU A 489 19.99 -16.44 -7.09
CA LEU A 489 19.21 -16.77 -5.92
C LEU A 489 18.41 -18.04 -6.21
N LEU A 490 18.39 -18.96 -5.26
CA LEU A 490 17.72 -20.25 -5.37
C LEU A 490 16.77 -20.40 -4.18
N TRP A 491 15.55 -20.85 -4.45
CA TRP A 491 14.67 -21.43 -3.44
C TRP A 491 14.22 -22.81 -3.91
N VAL A 492 14.43 -23.82 -3.07
CA VAL A 492 14.06 -25.21 -3.31
C VAL A 492 13.10 -25.66 -2.24
N ARG A 493 11.96 -26.20 -2.64
CA ARG A 493 10.91 -26.67 -1.73
C ARG A 493 10.66 -28.16 -1.94
N ASN A 494 10.60 -28.94 -0.86
CA ASN A 494 10.05 -30.29 -0.90
C ASN A 494 8.58 -30.21 -1.34
N ARG A 495 8.18 -30.95 -2.38
CA ARG A 495 6.78 -30.89 -2.87
C ARG A 495 5.76 -31.34 -1.83
N ALA A 496 6.17 -32.20 -0.90
CA ALA A 496 5.31 -32.57 0.22
C ALA A 496 5.09 -31.42 1.21
N TYR A 497 5.90 -30.35 1.20
CA TYR A 497 5.65 -29.14 1.99
C TYR A 497 4.59 -28.24 1.34
N ASP A 498 3.39 -28.81 1.20
CA ASP A 498 2.21 -28.17 0.66
C ASP A 498 0.99 -28.37 1.58
N VAL A 499 -0.08 -27.65 1.28
CA VAL A 499 -1.30 -27.70 2.09
C VAL A 499 -2.04 -29.05 1.96
N PRO A 500 -2.25 -29.63 0.76
CA PRO A 500 -2.89 -30.94 0.63
C PRO A 500 -2.21 -32.05 1.43
N ALA A 501 -0.89 -32.20 1.35
CA ALA A 501 -0.16 -33.23 2.07
C ALA A 501 -0.20 -33.01 3.59
N ALA A 502 -0.14 -31.76 4.04
CA ALA A 502 -0.31 -31.42 5.44
C ALA A 502 -1.70 -31.79 5.97
N ASN A 503 -2.75 -31.50 5.19
CA ASN A 503 -4.12 -31.84 5.55
C ASN A 503 -4.33 -33.37 5.62
N ASP A 504 -3.78 -34.13 4.69
CA ASP A 504 -3.84 -35.60 4.72
C ASP A 504 -3.11 -36.16 5.95
N ALA A 505 -1.94 -35.62 6.27
CA ALA A 505 -1.17 -36.01 7.46
C ALA A 505 -1.90 -35.66 8.76
N TYR A 506 -2.54 -34.50 8.84
CA TYR A 506 -3.36 -34.09 9.98
C TYR A 506 -4.56 -35.03 10.19
N ASN A 507 -5.28 -35.36 9.12
CA ASN A 507 -6.41 -36.28 9.17
C ASN A 507 -5.99 -37.68 9.62
N ALA A 508 -4.85 -38.17 9.14
CA ALA A 508 -4.28 -39.43 9.60
C ALA A 508 -3.92 -39.40 11.10
N ALA A 509 -3.32 -38.30 11.58
CA ALA A 509 -2.97 -38.12 12.98
C ALA A 509 -4.20 -38.07 13.89
N ILE A 510 -5.26 -37.37 13.49
CA ILE A 510 -6.54 -37.36 14.22
C ILE A 510 -7.14 -38.76 14.29
N LEU A 511 -7.21 -39.47 13.16
CA LEU A 511 -7.77 -40.83 13.14
C LEU A 511 -6.98 -41.78 14.04
N GLN A 512 -5.65 -41.62 14.09
CA GLN A 512 -4.81 -42.37 15.02
C GLN A 512 -5.11 -41.99 16.48
N ALA A 513 -5.22 -40.71 16.80
CA ALA A 513 -5.53 -40.25 18.16
C ALA A 513 -6.89 -40.81 18.64
N ILE A 514 -7.90 -40.79 17.77
CA ILE A 514 -9.22 -41.39 18.03
C ILE A 514 -9.09 -42.91 18.27
N ARG A 515 -8.37 -43.63 17.40
CA ARG A 515 -8.17 -45.09 17.53
C ARG A 515 -7.42 -45.46 18.82
N SER A 516 -6.52 -44.58 19.26
CA SER A 516 -5.72 -44.76 20.48
C SER A 516 -6.39 -44.21 21.74
N ASN A 517 -7.60 -43.65 21.64
CA ASN A 517 -8.32 -42.99 22.74
C ASN A 517 -7.47 -41.91 23.44
N THR A 518 -6.73 -41.15 22.64
CA THR A 518 -5.89 -40.02 23.05
C THR A 518 -6.41 -38.73 22.42
N THR A 519 -6.12 -37.59 23.02
CA THR A 519 -6.47 -36.27 22.49
C THR A 519 -5.22 -35.61 21.93
N MET A 520 -5.29 -35.12 20.69
CA MET A 520 -4.21 -34.36 20.07
C MET A 520 -4.31 -32.91 20.55
N THR A 521 -3.36 -32.49 21.39
CA THR A 521 -3.33 -31.13 21.97
C THR A 521 -2.46 -30.16 21.18
N SER A 522 -1.55 -30.68 20.34
CA SER A 522 -0.66 -29.92 19.47
C SER A 522 -0.23 -30.79 18.30
N TRP A 523 -0.10 -30.19 17.12
CA TRP A 523 0.37 -30.88 15.92
C TRP A 523 1.17 -29.92 15.05
N THR A 524 2.22 -30.44 14.41
CA THR A 524 3.04 -29.70 13.46
C THR A 524 3.31 -30.60 12.28
N TYR A 525 3.16 -30.06 11.08
CA TYR A 525 3.47 -30.80 9.86
C TYR A 525 4.97 -30.80 9.61
N GLU A 526 5.52 -32.00 9.41
CA GLU A 526 6.90 -32.22 8.98
C GLU A 526 6.88 -33.32 7.91
N PRO A 527 7.16 -32.99 6.63
CA PRO A 527 7.25 -34.00 5.58
C PRO A 527 8.49 -34.89 5.76
N ASP A 528 8.52 -36.04 5.08
CA ASP A 528 9.72 -36.89 5.09
C ASP A 528 10.91 -36.16 4.47
N PRO A 529 12.09 -36.18 5.11
CA PRO A 529 13.26 -35.47 4.62
C PRO A 529 13.80 -36.11 3.34
N LEU A 530 14.19 -35.29 2.37
CA LEU A 530 14.85 -35.71 1.15
C LEU A 530 16.37 -35.58 1.31
N THR A 531 17.10 -36.63 0.94
CA THR A 531 18.57 -36.68 0.94
C THR A 531 19.09 -36.85 -0.48
N ASP A 532 20.36 -36.52 -0.68
CA ASP A 532 21.07 -36.74 -1.94
C ASP A 532 20.46 -36.04 -3.16
N VAL A 533 19.68 -34.98 -2.93
CA VAL A 533 19.07 -34.14 -3.97
C VAL A 533 20.18 -33.32 -4.65
N GLN A 534 20.26 -33.42 -5.98
CA GLN A 534 21.18 -32.61 -6.77
C GLN A 534 20.39 -31.54 -7.52
N ILE A 535 20.82 -30.28 -7.42
CA ILE A 535 20.26 -29.16 -8.19
C ILE A 535 21.20 -28.83 -9.33
N THR A 536 20.70 -28.88 -10.56
CA THR A 536 21.43 -28.40 -11.74
C THR A 536 20.88 -27.05 -12.16
N LEU A 537 21.73 -26.03 -12.07
CA LEU A 537 21.44 -24.67 -12.53
C LEU A 537 22.07 -24.46 -13.91
N THR A 538 21.41 -23.69 -14.76
CA THR A 538 21.87 -23.38 -16.13
C THR A 538 22.15 -21.88 -16.29
N ASP A 539 22.64 -21.51 -17.47
CA ASP A 539 22.96 -20.13 -17.86
C ASP A 539 24.03 -19.45 -16.99
N LEU A 540 24.99 -20.25 -16.50
CA LEU A 540 26.13 -19.76 -15.72
C LEU A 540 27.41 -19.84 -16.56
N PRO A 541 28.09 -18.71 -16.85
CA PRO A 541 29.41 -18.70 -17.45
C PRO A 541 30.40 -19.59 -16.68
N ALA A 542 31.32 -20.23 -17.41
CA ALA A 542 32.34 -21.06 -16.79
C ALA A 542 33.18 -20.25 -15.77
N GLY A 543 33.46 -20.87 -14.63
CA GLY A 543 34.20 -20.25 -13.54
C GLY A 543 33.88 -20.85 -12.18
N GLU A 544 34.56 -20.36 -11.16
CA GLU A 544 34.28 -20.71 -9.77
C GLU A 544 33.16 -19.83 -9.21
N TYR A 545 32.27 -20.42 -8.42
CA TYR A 545 31.17 -19.75 -7.74
C TYR A 545 31.20 -20.14 -6.27
N GLN A 546 30.89 -19.18 -5.42
CA GLN A 546 30.64 -19.41 -4.01
C GLN A 546 29.13 -19.59 -3.80
N VAL A 547 28.78 -20.73 -3.23
CA VAL A 547 27.42 -21.09 -2.82
C VAL A 547 27.32 -20.84 -1.34
N LYS A 548 26.29 -20.12 -0.91
CA LYS A 548 25.96 -19.93 0.51
C LYS A 548 24.55 -20.41 0.75
N TRP A 549 24.43 -21.49 1.52
CA TRP A 549 23.15 -22.12 1.87
C TRP A 549 22.45 -21.36 3.00
N PHE A 550 21.12 -21.36 2.99
CA PHE A 550 20.28 -20.64 3.93
C PHE A 550 19.07 -21.49 4.30
N ASP A 551 18.75 -21.55 5.60
CA ASP A 551 17.53 -22.17 6.12
C ASP A 551 16.40 -21.12 6.19
N PRO A 552 15.37 -21.22 5.32
CA PRO A 552 14.24 -20.29 5.31
C PRO A 552 13.38 -20.31 6.57
N GLN A 553 13.32 -21.45 7.27
CA GLN A 553 12.47 -21.65 8.44
C GLN A 553 13.10 -21.05 9.70
N ALA A 554 14.43 -21.19 9.82
CA ALA A 554 15.22 -20.65 10.94
C ALA A 554 15.72 -19.22 10.69
N ALA A 555 15.70 -18.76 9.43
CA ALA A 555 16.31 -17.51 8.99
C ALA A 555 17.84 -17.46 9.23
N GLU A 556 18.53 -18.59 9.04
CA GLU A 556 19.95 -18.74 9.33
C GLU A 556 20.78 -19.10 8.09
N TRP A 557 21.94 -18.46 7.95
CA TRP A 557 22.95 -18.87 6.99
C TRP A 557 23.67 -20.13 7.47
N LEU A 558 23.81 -21.12 6.58
CA LEU A 558 24.38 -22.43 6.88
C LEU A 558 25.84 -22.51 6.37
N SER A 559 26.16 -23.56 5.62
CA SER A 559 27.47 -23.77 5.02
C SER A 559 27.70 -22.90 3.79
N GLU A 560 28.98 -22.66 3.52
CA GLU A 560 29.48 -22.12 2.26
C GLU A 560 30.36 -23.16 1.57
N GLU A 561 30.28 -23.22 0.24
CA GLU A 561 31.13 -24.09 -0.57
C GLU A 561 31.50 -23.41 -1.89
N THR A 562 32.58 -23.87 -2.51
CA THR A 562 33.00 -23.43 -3.84
C THR A 562 32.69 -24.53 -4.84
N VAL A 563 32.02 -24.14 -5.92
CA VAL A 563 31.66 -25.02 -7.03
C VAL A 563 32.20 -24.44 -8.33
N THR A 564 32.42 -25.30 -9.32
CA THR A 564 32.86 -24.86 -10.65
C THR A 564 31.73 -25.06 -11.63
N ALA A 565 31.29 -23.97 -12.26
CA ALA A 565 30.42 -24.06 -13.42
C ALA A 565 31.24 -24.42 -14.66
N ALA A 566 30.77 -25.40 -15.42
CA ALA A 566 31.33 -25.84 -16.68
C ALA A 566 30.20 -26.09 -17.68
N ASP A 567 30.47 -25.88 -18.97
CA ASP A 567 29.48 -26.07 -20.04
C ASP A 567 28.14 -25.33 -19.82
N GLY A 568 28.18 -24.17 -19.17
CA GLY A 568 26.99 -23.36 -18.89
C GLY A 568 26.17 -23.82 -17.68
N MET A 569 26.65 -24.81 -16.94
CA MET A 569 25.90 -25.47 -15.86
C MET A 569 26.72 -25.65 -14.59
N VAL A 570 26.04 -25.75 -13.47
CA VAL A 570 26.61 -26.20 -12.20
C VAL A 570 25.65 -27.16 -11.50
N THR A 571 26.20 -28.21 -10.89
CA THR A 571 25.43 -29.16 -10.08
C THR A 571 25.82 -28.97 -8.61
N LEU A 572 24.81 -28.73 -7.78
CA LEU A 572 24.92 -28.52 -6.35
C LEU A 572 24.40 -29.75 -5.62
N MET A 573 25.16 -30.24 -4.64
CA MET A 573 24.67 -31.26 -3.71
C MET A 573 23.95 -30.56 -2.58
N MET A 574 22.63 -30.75 -2.47
CA MET A 574 21.87 -30.08 -1.41
C MET A 574 22.14 -30.73 -0.05
N PRO A 575 22.14 -29.92 1.03
CA PRO A 575 21.88 -30.43 2.36
C PRO A 575 20.54 -31.19 2.40
N THR A 576 20.36 -32.07 3.39
CA THR A 576 19.06 -32.70 3.63
C THR A 576 17.99 -31.64 3.81
N ILE A 577 16.88 -31.78 3.09
CA ILE A 577 15.76 -30.84 3.15
C ILE A 577 14.54 -31.55 3.71
N SER A 578 13.89 -30.92 4.67
CA SER A 578 12.56 -31.36 5.11
C SER A 578 11.49 -30.53 4.42
N LYS A 579 11.47 -29.22 4.68
CA LYS A 579 10.50 -28.28 4.11
C LYS A 579 11.04 -27.60 2.86
N ASP A 580 12.07 -26.80 3.05
CA ASP A 580 12.67 -26.00 1.99
C ASP A 580 14.10 -25.57 2.35
N MET A 581 14.81 -25.03 1.36
CA MET A 581 16.19 -24.58 1.45
C MET A 581 16.41 -23.48 0.43
N ALA A 582 17.19 -22.45 0.77
CA ALA A 582 17.57 -21.40 -0.16
C ALA A 582 19.09 -21.31 -0.31
N ALA A 583 19.55 -20.70 -1.40
CA ALA A 583 20.97 -20.45 -1.59
C ALA A 583 21.24 -19.17 -2.40
N LYS A 584 22.39 -18.56 -2.12
CA LYS A 584 22.98 -17.53 -2.99
C LYS A 584 24.20 -18.11 -3.67
N LEU A 585 24.23 -18.05 -5.00
CA LEU A 585 25.40 -18.29 -5.82
C LEU A 585 25.97 -16.96 -6.29
N ARG A 586 27.26 -16.75 -6.09
CA ARG A 586 28.00 -15.59 -6.59
C ARG A 586 29.31 -16.03 -7.20
N ARG A 587 29.64 -15.51 -8.39
CA ARG A 587 30.91 -15.82 -9.05
C ARG A 587 32.07 -15.36 -8.16
N ALA A 588 33.06 -16.24 -7.98
CA ALA A 588 34.28 -15.90 -7.28
C ALA A 588 35.05 -14.83 -8.09
N ARG A 589 35.48 -13.77 -7.42
CA ARG A 589 36.23 -12.67 -8.04
C ARG A 589 37.71 -13.00 -8.22
#